data_AF-A0AB33H5E3-F1
#
_entry.id   AF-A0AB33H5E3-F1
#
_cell.length_a   1.000
_cell.length_b   1.000
_cell.length_c   1.000
_cell.angle_alpha   90.00
_cell.angle_beta   90.00
_cell.angle_gamma   90.00
#
_symmetry.space_group_name_H-M   'P 1'
#
loop_
_entity.id
_entity.type
_entity.pdbx_description
1 polymer ?
#
loop_
_entity_poly.entity_id
_entity_poly.type
_entity_poly.pdbx_seq_one_letter_code
_entity_poly.pdbx_strand_id
1 'polypeptide(L)'
;MQSKICTKCSVEKPISEFYKKSSGKYGVEGSCKLCRNEGIKRYQQTEAGQAVVKKAQQKFATTEKGKANQYRKDHSEKGLARRQRFLKGDARKKWNEEYHSRPDVKERQREAQRRHYHNGDGKDYMREYNSRSDVRSKKAIYDRDRRANPELREARLVRARELSRLESNKAVKRAYQESDIGRGVRRRINKKSYLSNQIKVKARRLLRTEVDMGRILRPIACESCYSVGGVHGHHDDYAKPLSVRWLCPQCHKNWHRLNGPGING
;
A
#
# COMPACT_ATOMS: atom_id res chain seq x y z
N MET A 1 -41.03 -4.22 55.88
CA MET A 1 -40.29 -4.11 54.59
C MET A 1 -38.82 -4.38 54.86
N GLN A 2 -38.14 -5.23 54.08
CA GLN A 2 -36.70 -5.45 54.27
C GLN A 2 -35.88 -4.26 53.74
N SER A 3 -34.96 -3.77 54.57
CA SER A 3 -34.05 -2.65 54.30
C SER A 3 -32.58 -3.09 54.40
N LYS A 4 -31.68 -2.29 53.81
CA LYS A 4 -30.24 -2.52 53.81
C LYS A 4 -29.50 -1.19 53.84
N ILE A 5 -28.40 -1.13 54.60
CA ILE A 5 -27.49 0.02 54.63
C ILE A 5 -26.56 -0.03 53.42
N CYS A 6 -26.51 1.07 52.68
CA CYS A 6 -25.59 1.23 51.55
C CYS A 6 -24.14 1.33 52.03
N THR A 7 -23.24 0.51 51.50
CA THR A 7 -21.81 0.52 51.89
C THR A 7 -21.02 1.73 51.36
N LYS A 8 -21.66 2.67 50.65
CA LYS A 8 -21.02 3.85 50.04
C LYS A 8 -21.50 5.16 50.65
N CYS A 9 -22.80 5.33 50.83
CA CYS A 9 -23.37 6.54 51.45
C CYS A 9 -23.85 6.30 52.88
N SER A 10 -23.78 5.06 53.38
CA SER A 10 -24.19 4.67 54.74
C SER A 10 -25.66 4.95 55.11
N VAL A 11 -26.50 5.26 54.12
CA VAL A 11 -27.95 5.47 54.31
C VAL A 11 -28.68 4.13 54.24
N GLU A 12 -29.61 3.92 55.16
CA GLU A 12 -30.56 2.80 55.13
C GLU A 12 -31.62 3.02 54.05
N LYS A 13 -31.77 2.05 53.15
CA LYS A 13 -32.72 2.12 52.03
C LYS A 13 -33.44 0.78 51.87
N PRO A 14 -34.65 0.78 51.29
CA PRO A 14 -35.33 -0.48 50.97
C PRO A 14 -34.52 -1.30 49.97
N ILE A 15 -34.62 -2.63 50.04
CA ILE A 15 -33.86 -3.54 49.16
C ILE A 15 -34.12 -3.27 47.67
N SER A 16 -35.29 -2.73 47.30
CA SER A 16 -35.62 -2.30 45.93
C SER A 16 -34.68 -1.23 45.36
N GLU A 17 -33.99 -0.47 46.21
CA GLU A 17 -33.01 0.56 45.83
C GLU A 17 -31.61 0.01 45.54
N PHE A 18 -31.45 -1.31 45.52
CA PHE A 18 -30.19 -1.99 45.22
C PHE A 18 -30.34 -2.85 43.96
N TYR A 19 -29.23 -3.07 43.24
CA TYR A 19 -29.23 -3.98 42.09
C TYR A 19 -29.16 -5.44 42.58
N LYS A 20 -29.85 -6.34 41.88
CA LYS A 20 -29.85 -7.78 42.19
C LYS A 20 -28.45 -8.36 41.99
N LYS A 21 -27.98 -9.12 42.97
CA LYS A 21 -26.73 -9.89 42.93
C LYS A 21 -26.89 -11.12 43.79
N SER A 22 -26.89 -12.30 43.17
CA SER A 22 -27.13 -13.59 43.83
C SER A 22 -26.16 -13.85 44.98
N SER A 23 -24.90 -13.43 44.86
CA SER A 23 -23.88 -13.59 45.90
C SER A 23 -23.97 -12.55 47.04
N GLY A 24 -24.92 -11.61 46.97
CA GLY A 24 -25.07 -10.53 47.93
C GLY A 24 -26.02 -10.88 49.07
N LYS A 25 -25.78 -10.30 50.26
CA LYS A 25 -26.71 -10.45 51.39
C LYS A 25 -28.10 -9.92 51.01
N TYR A 26 -29.10 -10.80 51.11
CA TYR A 26 -30.49 -10.61 50.63
C TYR A 26 -30.64 -10.58 49.09
N GLY A 27 -29.70 -11.17 48.35
CA GLY A 27 -29.76 -11.25 46.88
C GLY A 27 -29.52 -9.91 46.16
N VAL A 28 -28.93 -8.93 46.85
CA VAL A 28 -28.64 -7.59 46.32
C VAL A 28 -27.23 -7.10 46.61
N GLU A 29 -26.73 -6.17 45.78
CA GLU A 29 -25.43 -5.52 45.96
C GLU A 29 -25.33 -4.73 47.28
N GLY A 30 -24.09 -4.47 47.74
CA GLY A 30 -23.83 -3.67 48.93
C GLY A 30 -24.08 -2.17 48.76
N SER A 31 -23.96 -1.64 47.54
CA SER A 31 -24.15 -0.23 47.21
C SER A 31 -25.52 0.03 46.59
N CYS A 32 -26.17 1.13 46.98
CA CYS A 32 -27.44 1.54 46.38
C CYS A 32 -27.27 1.93 44.91
N LYS A 33 -28.38 1.90 44.16
CA LYS A 33 -28.43 2.23 42.72
C LYS A 33 -27.82 3.59 42.41
N LEU A 34 -28.08 4.60 43.25
CA LEU A 34 -27.54 5.95 43.09
C LEU A 34 -26.01 5.96 43.17
N CYS A 35 -25.43 5.43 44.25
CA CYS A 35 -23.97 5.39 44.42
C CYS A 35 -23.29 4.60 43.31
N ARG A 36 -23.90 3.50 42.86
CA ARG A 36 -23.37 2.70 41.74
C ARG A 36 -23.41 3.47 40.43
N ASN A 37 -24.54 4.10 40.11
CA ASN A 37 -24.69 4.88 38.87
C ASN A 37 -23.74 6.08 38.85
N GLU A 38 -23.55 6.73 39.99
CA GLU A 38 -22.58 7.81 40.13
C GLU A 38 -21.14 7.32 39.96
N GLY A 39 -20.78 6.18 40.57
CA GLY A 39 -19.48 5.54 40.35
C GLY A 39 -19.22 5.21 38.87
N ILE A 40 -20.23 4.70 38.17
CA ILE A 40 -20.15 4.43 36.72
C ILE A 40 -19.93 5.73 35.93
N LYS A 41 -20.66 6.81 36.25
CA LYS A 41 -20.48 8.11 35.59
C LYS A 41 -19.07 8.65 35.79
N ARG A 42 -18.54 8.60 37.02
CA ARG A 42 -17.17 9.01 37.35
C ARG A 42 -16.15 8.17 36.55
N TYR A 43 -16.33 6.85 36.50
CA TYR A 43 -15.46 5.99 35.69
C TYR A 43 -15.50 6.32 34.20
N GLN A 44 -16.70 6.54 33.63
CA GLN A 44 -16.87 6.89 32.21
C GLN A 44 -16.19 8.22 31.83
N GLN A 45 -15.98 9.13 32.79
CA GLN A 45 -15.27 10.38 32.56
C GLN A 45 -13.75 10.19 32.51
N THR A 46 -13.20 9.14 33.15
CA THR A 46 -11.77 8.82 33.06
C THR A 46 -11.35 8.38 31.65
N GLU A 47 -10.09 8.57 31.29
CA GLU A 47 -9.57 8.14 29.98
C GLU A 47 -9.77 6.64 29.73
N ALA A 48 -9.54 5.81 30.75
CA ALA A 48 -9.75 4.37 30.68
C ALA A 48 -11.23 4.03 30.41
N GLY A 49 -12.16 4.70 31.09
CA GLY A 49 -13.59 4.53 30.87
C GLY A 49 -14.03 4.97 29.47
N GLN A 50 -13.54 6.13 29.01
CA GLN A 50 -13.80 6.62 27.65
C GLN A 50 -13.28 5.64 26.59
N ALA A 51 -12.09 5.05 26.79
CA ALA A 51 -11.52 4.05 25.91
C ALA A 51 -12.38 2.79 25.83
N VAL A 52 -12.90 2.30 26.97
CA VAL A 52 -13.84 1.16 27.01
C VAL A 52 -15.12 1.48 26.23
N VAL A 53 -15.72 2.65 26.45
CA VAL A 53 -16.93 3.09 25.75
C VAL A 53 -16.68 3.20 24.24
N LYS A 54 -15.57 3.82 23.84
CA LYS A 54 -15.18 3.97 22.43
C LYS A 54 -15.01 2.60 21.76
N LYS A 55 -14.35 1.65 22.42
CA LYS A 55 -14.17 0.28 21.90
C LYS A 55 -15.51 -0.45 21.76
N ALA A 56 -16.41 -0.30 22.73
CA ALA A 56 -17.76 -0.87 22.66
C ALA A 56 -18.59 -0.26 21.50
N GLN A 57 -18.52 1.06 21.31
CA GLN A 57 -19.18 1.75 20.21
C GLN A 57 -18.62 1.33 18.84
N GLN A 58 -17.29 1.21 18.70
CA GLN A 58 -16.65 0.72 17.48
C GLN A 58 -17.10 -0.72 17.17
N LYS A 59 -17.12 -1.60 18.18
CA LYS A 59 -17.61 -2.98 18.02
C LYS A 59 -19.10 -3.01 17.62
N PHE A 60 -19.93 -2.14 18.20
CA PHE A 60 -21.35 -2.07 17.84
C PHE A 60 -21.53 -1.55 16.41
N ALA A 61 -20.77 -0.52 16.00
CA ALA A 61 -20.87 0.09 14.68
C ALA A 61 -20.59 -0.89 13.53
N THR A 62 -19.77 -1.92 13.76
CA THR A 62 -19.48 -2.96 12.75
C THR A 62 -20.57 -4.04 12.67
N THR A 63 -21.46 -4.14 13.65
CA THR A 63 -22.60 -5.07 13.60
C THR A 63 -23.65 -4.60 12.60
N GLU A 64 -24.45 -5.53 12.08
CA GLU A 64 -25.56 -5.20 11.17
C GLU A 64 -26.58 -4.25 11.80
N LYS A 65 -26.90 -4.44 13.09
CA LYS A 65 -27.77 -3.51 13.83
C LYS A 65 -27.15 -2.12 13.96
N GLY A 66 -25.85 -2.03 14.18
CA GLY A 66 -25.11 -0.77 14.23
C GLY A 66 -25.11 -0.04 12.89
N LYS A 67 -24.78 -0.74 11.81
CA LYS A 67 -24.83 -0.21 10.44
C LYS A 67 -26.23 0.27 10.07
N ALA A 68 -27.27 -0.53 10.34
CA ALA A 68 -28.65 -0.16 10.07
C ALA A 68 -29.09 1.09 10.86
N ASN A 69 -28.69 1.20 12.13
CA ASN A 69 -28.98 2.39 12.93
C ASN A 69 -28.28 3.63 12.38
N GLN A 70 -27.00 3.51 11.99
CA GLN A 70 -26.24 4.60 11.38
C GLN A 70 -26.87 5.01 10.04
N TYR A 71 -27.22 4.05 9.19
CA TYR A 71 -27.93 4.30 7.92
C TYR A 71 -29.22 5.08 8.15
N ARG A 72 -30.09 4.63 9.06
CA ARG A 72 -31.34 5.31 9.42
C ARG A 72 -31.09 6.73 9.91
N LYS A 73 -30.05 6.95 10.72
CA LYS A 73 -29.68 8.29 11.21
C LYS A 73 -29.24 9.21 10.07
N ASP A 74 -28.42 8.72 9.15
CA ASP A 74 -27.92 9.50 8.04
C ASP A 74 -28.98 9.80 6.96
N HIS A 75 -29.96 8.91 6.81
CA HIS A 75 -31.11 9.07 5.90
C HIS A 75 -32.35 9.69 6.58
N SER A 76 -32.26 10.03 7.87
CA SER A 76 -33.28 10.85 8.51
C SER A 76 -33.31 12.26 7.92
N GLU A 77 -34.42 12.97 8.07
CA GLU A 77 -34.55 14.36 7.61
C GLU A 77 -33.40 15.25 8.12
N LYS A 78 -33.07 15.14 9.42
CA LYS A 78 -31.94 15.86 10.03
C LYS A 78 -30.59 15.43 9.44
N GLY A 79 -30.42 14.15 9.12
CA GLY A 79 -29.22 13.59 8.48
C GLY A 79 -29.02 14.12 7.05
N LEU A 80 -30.09 14.09 6.26
CA LEU A 80 -30.12 14.61 4.89
C LEU A 80 -29.90 16.13 4.86
N ALA A 81 -30.56 16.90 5.72
CA ALA A 81 -30.34 18.34 5.86
C ALA A 81 -28.87 18.66 6.21
N ARG A 82 -28.26 17.91 7.13
CA ARG A 82 -26.82 18.05 7.45
C ARG A 82 -25.94 17.74 6.23
N ARG A 83 -26.23 16.67 5.48
CA ARG A 83 -25.51 16.32 4.25
C ARG A 83 -25.66 17.40 3.19
N GLN A 84 -26.85 17.94 3.00
CA GLN A 84 -27.13 19.00 2.04
C GLN A 84 -26.39 20.30 2.39
N ARG A 85 -26.35 20.67 3.68
CA ARG A 85 -25.53 21.80 4.16
C ARG A 85 -24.04 21.58 3.89
N PHE A 86 -23.52 20.38 4.12
CA PHE A 86 -22.13 20.06 3.77
C PHE A 86 -21.89 20.20 2.27
N LEU A 87 -22.75 19.60 1.43
CA LEU A 87 -22.61 19.63 -0.03
C LEU A 87 -22.64 21.05 -0.62
N LYS A 88 -23.44 21.95 -0.04
CA LYS A 88 -23.59 23.34 -0.48
C LYS A 88 -22.65 24.32 0.23
N GLY A 89 -21.96 23.89 1.28
CA GLY A 89 -21.11 24.75 2.09
C GLY A 89 -19.68 24.86 1.57
N ASP A 90 -18.98 25.90 2.01
CA ASP A 90 -17.58 26.17 1.62
C ASP A 90 -16.62 25.02 1.96
N ALA A 91 -16.94 24.23 2.99
CA ALA A 91 -16.19 23.03 3.34
C ALA A 91 -16.13 22.01 2.19
N ARG A 92 -17.24 21.79 1.45
CA ARG A 92 -17.25 20.90 0.29
C ARG A 92 -16.54 21.51 -0.91
N LYS A 93 -16.68 22.82 -1.12
CA LYS A 93 -15.96 23.54 -2.18
C LYS A 93 -14.46 23.42 -2.00
N LYS A 94 -13.96 23.75 -0.80
CA LYS A 94 -12.53 23.62 -0.42
C LYS A 94 -12.05 22.17 -0.54
N TRP A 95 -12.84 21.20 -0.07
CA TRP A 95 -12.51 19.78 -0.22
C TRP A 95 -12.44 19.35 -1.70
N ASN A 96 -13.36 19.82 -2.55
CA ASN A 96 -13.34 19.52 -3.98
C ASN A 96 -12.11 20.13 -4.65
N GLU A 97 -11.78 21.40 -4.36
CA GLU A 97 -10.58 22.07 -4.87
C GLU A 97 -9.32 21.30 -4.46
N GLU A 98 -9.19 20.95 -3.18
CA GLU A 98 -8.09 20.14 -2.66
C GLU A 98 -8.03 18.77 -3.34
N TYR A 99 -9.14 18.03 -3.39
CA TYR A 99 -9.22 16.70 -3.99
C TYR A 99 -8.82 16.71 -5.47
N HIS A 100 -9.33 17.66 -6.27
CA HIS A 100 -9.02 17.78 -7.69
C HIS A 100 -7.62 18.37 -7.93
N SER A 101 -7.04 19.07 -6.96
CA SER A 101 -5.67 19.55 -7.04
C SER A 101 -4.63 18.42 -6.94
N ARG A 102 -4.99 17.31 -6.26
CA ARG A 102 -4.09 16.20 -5.96
C ARG A 102 -3.50 15.56 -7.22
N PRO A 103 -2.20 15.24 -7.25
CA PRO A 103 -1.54 14.66 -8.43
C PRO A 103 -2.17 13.35 -8.92
N ASP A 104 -2.53 12.44 -8.01
CA ASP A 104 -3.15 11.14 -8.33
C ASP A 104 -4.53 11.29 -8.97
N VAL A 105 -5.31 12.27 -8.51
CA VAL A 105 -6.64 12.58 -9.05
C VAL A 105 -6.51 13.21 -10.44
N LYS A 106 -5.59 14.17 -10.62
CA LYS A 106 -5.31 14.78 -11.93
C LYS A 106 -4.82 13.75 -12.94
N GLU A 107 -3.96 12.83 -12.52
CA GLU A 107 -3.47 11.76 -13.39
C GLU A 107 -4.59 10.82 -13.83
N ARG A 108 -5.47 10.40 -12.91
CA ARG A 108 -6.65 9.60 -13.23
C ARG A 108 -7.59 10.32 -14.21
N GLN A 109 -7.79 11.63 -14.03
CA GLN A 109 -8.60 12.43 -14.97
C GLN A 109 -7.97 12.49 -16.36
N ARG A 110 -6.66 12.73 -16.44
CA ARG A 110 -5.92 12.69 -17.71
C ARG A 110 -5.97 11.31 -18.35
N GLU A 111 -5.93 10.25 -17.56
CA GLU A 111 -6.06 8.88 -18.05
C GLU A 111 -7.46 8.60 -18.60
N ALA A 112 -8.51 9.01 -17.89
CA ALA A 112 -9.89 8.92 -18.37
C ALA A 112 -10.11 9.73 -19.65
N GLN A 113 -9.57 10.95 -19.71
CA GLN A 113 -9.58 11.77 -20.93
C GLN A 113 -8.79 11.10 -22.06
N ARG A 114 -7.59 10.57 -21.82
CA ARG A 114 -6.82 9.80 -22.80
C ARG A 114 -7.61 8.62 -23.32
N ARG A 115 -8.25 7.84 -22.44
CA ARG A 115 -9.11 6.71 -22.84
C ARG A 115 -10.27 7.18 -23.71
N HIS A 116 -10.91 8.29 -23.37
CA HIS A 116 -11.97 8.88 -24.20
C HIS A 116 -11.44 9.37 -25.56
N TYR A 117 -10.35 10.12 -25.61
CA TYR A 117 -9.77 10.60 -26.88
C TYR A 117 -9.09 9.49 -27.71
N HIS A 118 -8.78 8.34 -27.12
CA HIS A 118 -8.19 7.19 -27.80
C HIS A 118 -9.17 6.05 -28.11
N ASN A 119 -10.42 6.12 -27.64
CA ASN A 119 -11.50 5.22 -28.08
C ASN A 119 -11.97 5.62 -29.51
N GLY A 120 -12.79 4.79 -30.15
CA GLY A 120 -13.26 5.02 -31.53
C GLY A 120 -13.97 6.36 -31.68
N ASP A 121 -15.02 6.58 -30.89
CA ASP A 121 -15.87 7.78 -30.96
C ASP A 121 -15.09 9.08 -30.71
N GLY A 122 -14.19 9.09 -29.73
CA GLY A 122 -13.37 10.25 -29.40
C GLY A 122 -12.24 10.50 -30.40
N LYS A 123 -11.69 9.46 -31.03
CA LYS A 123 -10.75 9.63 -32.15
C LYS A 123 -11.44 10.21 -33.38
N ASP A 124 -12.65 9.75 -33.67
CA ASP A 124 -13.43 10.23 -34.81
C ASP A 124 -13.90 11.67 -34.60
N TYR A 125 -14.37 12.01 -33.39
CA TYR A 125 -14.64 13.41 -33.01
C TYR A 125 -13.41 14.30 -33.19
N MET A 126 -12.23 13.88 -32.73
CA MET A 126 -11.01 14.67 -32.90
C MET A 126 -10.57 14.78 -34.36
N ARG A 127 -10.82 13.77 -35.20
CA ARG A 127 -10.54 13.84 -36.64
C ARG A 127 -11.47 14.85 -37.30
N GLU A 128 -12.77 14.81 -37.01
CA GLU A 128 -13.75 15.76 -37.50
C GLU A 128 -13.42 17.19 -37.03
N TYR A 129 -13.22 17.40 -35.72
CA TYR A 129 -12.88 18.71 -35.14
C TYR A 129 -11.62 19.32 -35.76
N ASN A 130 -10.55 18.54 -35.93
CA ASN A 130 -9.31 19.01 -36.56
C ASN A 130 -9.45 19.23 -38.08
N SER A 131 -10.47 18.66 -38.72
CA SER A 131 -10.73 18.86 -40.15
C SER A 131 -11.48 20.16 -40.45
N ARG A 132 -12.14 20.75 -39.44
CA ARG A 132 -12.91 21.99 -39.56
C ARG A 132 -12.02 23.14 -40.06
N SER A 133 -12.53 23.91 -41.01
CA SER A 133 -11.75 24.95 -41.71
C SER A 133 -11.25 26.05 -40.77
N ASP A 134 -12.06 26.45 -39.79
CA ASP A 134 -11.70 27.44 -38.77
C ASP A 134 -10.59 26.94 -37.83
N VAL A 135 -10.67 25.69 -37.39
CA VAL A 135 -9.66 25.04 -36.54
C VAL A 135 -8.35 24.89 -37.31
N ARG A 136 -8.40 24.43 -38.56
CA ARG A 136 -7.21 24.33 -39.44
C ARG A 136 -6.57 25.70 -39.67
N SER A 137 -7.37 26.74 -39.89
CA SER A 137 -6.89 28.10 -40.11
C SER A 137 -6.21 28.68 -38.86
N LYS A 138 -6.85 28.54 -37.69
CA LYS A 138 -6.26 28.93 -36.40
C LYS A 138 -4.97 28.17 -36.11
N LYS A 139 -4.95 26.85 -36.36
CA LYS A 139 -3.76 26.02 -36.17
C LYS A 139 -2.62 26.42 -37.12
N ALA A 140 -2.93 26.78 -38.36
CA ALA A 140 -1.93 27.22 -39.32
C ALA A 140 -1.27 28.56 -38.93
N ILE A 141 -2.06 29.50 -38.38
CA ILE A 141 -1.56 30.77 -37.82
C ILE A 141 -0.66 30.46 -36.63
N TYR A 142 -1.14 29.70 -35.65
CA TYR A 142 -0.35 29.27 -34.49
C TYR A 142 0.98 28.58 -34.89
N ASP A 143 0.94 27.66 -35.87
CA ASP A 143 2.13 26.96 -36.35
C ASP A 143 3.08 27.87 -37.13
N ARG A 144 2.59 28.95 -37.76
CA ARG A 144 3.41 29.98 -38.41
C ARG A 144 4.13 30.82 -37.36
N ASP A 145 3.39 31.36 -36.39
CA ASP A 145 3.93 32.22 -35.33
C ASP A 145 4.95 31.45 -34.48
N ARG A 146 4.63 30.19 -34.13
CA ARG A 146 5.54 29.30 -33.41
C ARG A 146 6.82 29.01 -34.21
N ARG A 147 6.76 28.93 -35.54
CA ARG A 147 7.94 28.72 -36.40
C ARG A 147 8.79 29.98 -36.53
N ALA A 148 8.15 31.14 -36.58
CA ALA A 148 8.79 32.44 -36.65
C ALA A 148 9.40 32.89 -35.31
N ASN A 149 8.91 32.36 -34.18
CA ASN A 149 9.44 32.66 -32.85
C ASN A 149 10.93 32.26 -32.73
N PRO A 150 11.85 33.23 -32.52
CA PRO A 150 13.29 32.98 -32.46
C PRO A 150 13.73 32.11 -31.29
N GLU A 151 13.15 32.29 -30.10
CA GLU A 151 13.48 31.50 -28.91
C GLU A 151 13.10 30.03 -29.10
N LEU A 152 11.92 29.78 -29.66
CA LEU A 152 11.45 28.43 -29.98
C LEU A 152 12.23 27.82 -31.15
N ARG A 153 12.80 28.63 -32.05
CA ARG A 153 13.71 28.17 -33.10
C ARG A 153 15.03 27.70 -32.50
N GLU A 154 15.66 28.49 -31.65
CA GLU A 154 16.92 28.10 -30.99
C GLU A 154 16.74 26.88 -30.09
N ALA A 155 15.65 26.81 -29.31
CA ALA A 155 15.34 25.62 -28.51
C ALA A 155 15.21 24.34 -29.36
N ARG A 156 14.62 24.43 -30.57
CA ARG A 156 14.56 23.30 -31.52
C ARG A 156 15.93 22.90 -32.03
N LEU A 157 16.79 23.86 -32.38
CA LEU A 157 18.15 23.60 -32.87
C LEU A 157 19.02 22.96 -31.79
N VAL A 158 18.96 23.46 -30.55
CA VAL A 158 19.64 22.85 -29.39
C VAL A 158 19.19 21.42 -29.19
N ARG A 159 17.87 21.16 -29.20
CA ARG A 159 17.32 19.82 -29.08
C ARG A 159 17.78 18.90 -30.22
N ALA A 160 17.83 19.39 -31.46
CA ALA A 160 18.32 18.62 -32.60
C ALA A 160 19.80 18.26 -32.47
N ARG A 161 20.65 19.20 -32.03
CA ARG A 161 22.07 18.95 -31.75
C ARG A 161 22.24 17.90 -30.65
N GLU A 162 21.46 17.97 -29.57
CA GLU A 162 21.51 16.99 -28.49
C GLU A 162 21.09 15.60 -28.96
N LEU A 163 20.03 15.48 -29.77
CA LEU A 163 19.63 14.21 -30.36
C LEU A 163 20.72 13.63 -31.26
N SER A 164 21.33 14.45 -32.11
CA SER A 164 22.45 14.05 -32.96
C SER A 164 23.67 13.59 -32.15
N ARG A 165 23.98 14.28 -31.04
CA ARG A 165 25.03 13.86 -30.09
C ARG A 165 24.71 12.51 -29.46
N LEU A 166 23.47 12.31 -29.02
CA LEU A 166 23.03 11.04 -28.42
C LEU A 166 23.08 9.88 -29.44
N GLU A 167 22.69 10.13 -30.69
CA GLU A 167 22.81 9.16 -31.77
C GLU A 167 24.27 8.82 -32.07
N SER A 168 25.13 9.83 -32.16
CA SER A 168 26.58 9.65 -32.33
C SER A 168 27.19 8.84 -31.17
N ASN A 169 26.81 9.14 -29.93
CA ASN A 169 27.25 8.39 -28.75
C ASN A 169 26.77 6.92 -28.78
N LYS A 170 25.53 6.67 -29.24
CA LYS A 170 25.04 5.30 -29.46
C LYS A 170 25.86 4.60 -30.54
N ALA A 171 26.19 5.28 -31.63
CA ALA A 171 27.01 4.74 -32.70
C ALA A 171 28.43 4.41 -32.22
N VAL A 172 29.08 5.31 -31.46
CA VAL A 172 30.39 5.07 -30.83
C VAL A 172 30.35 3.88 -29.87
N LYS A 173 29.32 3.81 -29.02
CA LYS A 173 29.14 2.67 -28.10
C LYS A 173 28.97 1.36 -28.87
N ARG A 174 28.20 1.36 -29.96
CA ARG A 174 28.00 0.20 -30.84
C ARG A 174 29.31 -0.22 -31.52
N ALA A 175 30.04 0.73 -32.09
CA ALA A 175 31.33 0.49 -32.71
C ALA A 175 32.34 -0.11 -31.73
N TYR A 176 32.42 0.41 -30.49
CA TYR A 176 33.24 -0.18 -29.44
C TYR A 176 32.82 -1.62 -29.11
N GLN A 177 31.52 -1.89 -28.93
CA GLN A 177 31.01 -3.23 -28.65
C GLN A 177 31.31 -4.23 -29.78
N GLU A 178 31.28 -3.75 -31.02
CA GLU A 178 31.58 -4.51 -32.22
C GLU A 178 33.09 -4.65 -32.47
N SER A 179 33.95 -3.78 -31.93
CA SER A 179 35.42 -3.88 -32.07
C SER A 179 36.00 -5.19 -31.49
N ASP A 180 37.18 -5.61 -31.94
CA ASP A 180 37.88 -6.78 -31.39
C ASP A 180 38.18 -6.64 -29.90
N ILE A 181 38.53 -5.43 -29.46
CA ILE A 181 38.75 -5.11 -28.06
C ILE A 181 37.45 -5.31 -27.27
N GLY A 182 36.34 -4.73 -27.72
CA GLY A 182 35.04 -4.85 -27.05
C GLY A 182 34.50 -6.28 -27.05
N ARG A 183 34.61 -6.99 -28.18
CA ARG A 183 34.29 -8.43 -28.28
C ARG A 183 35.17 -9.25 -27.33
N GLY A 184 36.46 -8.95 -27.25
CA GLY A 184 37.42 -9.61 -26.36
C GLY A 184 37.13 -9.39 -24.87
N VAL A 185 36.77 -8.17 -24.47
CA VAL A 185 36.28 -7.86 -23.12
C VAL A 185 34.99 -8.64 -22.83
N ARG A 186 34.02 -8.63 -23.75
CA ARG A 186 32.75 -9.37 -23.60
C ARG A 186 32.97 -10.87 -23.48
N ARG A 187 33.85 -11.47 -24.29
CA ARG A 187 34.23 -12.89 -24.18
C ARG A 187 34.81 -13.22 -22.81
N ARG A 188 35.70 -12.38 -22.27
CA ARG A 188 36.29 -12.56 -20.93
C ARG A 188 35.24 -12.51 -19.82
N ILE A 189 34.34 -11.52 -19.86
CA ILE A 189 33.23 -11.41 -18.90
C ILE A 189 32.30 -12.62 -18.98
N ASN A 190 31.91 -13.02 -20.20
CA ASN A 190 31.05 -14.18 -20.42
C ASN A 190 31.71 -15.48 -19.93
N LYS A 191 33.02 -15.66 -20.17
CA LYS A 191 33.78 -16.82 -19.66
C LYS A 191 33.77 -16.88 -18.13
N LYS A 192 33.99 -15.75 -17.45
CA LYS A 192 33.93 -15.67 -15.98
C LYS A 192 32.53 -15.99 -15.45
N SER A 193 31.48 -15.42 -16.07
CA SER A 193 30.09 -15.68 -15.69
C SER A 193 29.68 -17.13 -15.95
N TYR A 194 30.13 -17.73 -17.05
CA TYR A 194 29.89 -19.14 -17.37
C TYR A 194 30.48 -20.08 -16.31
N LEU A 195 31.74 -19.85 -15.90
CA LEU A 195 32.39 -20.65 -14.86
C LEU A 195 31.70 -20.54 -13.50
N SER A 196 31.36 -19.33 -13.06
CA SER A 196 30.58 -19.13 -11.81
C SER A 196 29.20 -19.81 -11.90
N ASN A 197 28.51 -19.69 -13.03
CA ASN A 197 27.22 -20.37 -13.23
C ASN A 197 27.36 -21.90 -13.18
N GLN A 198 28.45 -22.48 -13.69
CA GLN A 198 28.69 -23.91 -13.56
C GLN A 198 28.84 -24.36 -12.11
N ILE A 199 29.56 -23.60 -11.28
CA ILE A 199 29.72 -23.91 -9.84
C ILE A 199 28.34 -23.86 -9.15
N LYS A 200 27.52 -22.84 -9.43
CA LYS A 200 26.13 -22.74 -8.93
C LYS A 200 25.28 -23.95 -9.32
N VAL A 201 25.33 -24.34 -10.60
CA VAL A 201 24.54 -25.44 -11.14
C VAL A 201 24.96 -26.76 -10.51
N LYS A 202 26.26 -27.02 -10.41
CA LYS A 202 26.80 -28.24 -9.78
C LYS A 202 26.41 -28.32 -8.30
N ALA A 203 26.54 -27.23 -7.56
CA ALA A 203 26.22 -27.21 -6.14
C ALA A 203 24.75 -27.46 -5.85
N ARG A 204 23.85 -26.80 -6.59
CA ARG A 204 22.40 -27.03 -6.47
C ARG A 204 22.00 -28.45 -6.86
N ARG A 205 22.60 -28.99 -7.93
CA ARG A 205 22.33 -30.36 -8.37
C ARG A 205 22.76 -31.38 -7.33
N LEU A 206 23.95 -31.20 -6.73
CA LEU A 206 24.44 -32.11 -5.70
C LEU A 206 23.53 -32.06 -4.46
N LEU A 207 23.25 -30.88 -3.92
CA LEU A 207 22.35 -30.74 -2.76
C LEU A 207 21.00 -31.39 -3.02
N ARG A 208 20.40 -31.15 -4.18
CA ARG A 208 19.13 -31.77 -4.56
C ARG A 208 19.22 -33.29 -4.57
N THR A 209 20.29 -33.84 -5.13
CA THR A 209 20.50 -35.29 -5.19
C THR A 209 20.58 -35.89 -3.79
N GLU A 210 21.32 -35.26 -2.86
CA GLU A 210 21.45 -35.74 -1.48
C GLU A 210 20.12 -35.67 -0.70
N VAL A 211 19.31 -34.64 -0.96
CA VAL A 211 17.96 -34.50 -0.38
C VAL A 211 17.01 -35.54 -0.97
N ASP A 212 17.01 -35.72 -2.29
CA ASP A 212 16.15 -36.68 -3.00
C ASP A 212 16.50 -38.13 -2.59
N MET A 213 17.77 -38.43 -2.32
CA MET A 213 18.23 -39.73 -1.80
C MET A 213 18.04 -39.88 -0.28
N GLY A 214 17.53 -38.87 0.43
CA GLY A 214 17.26 -38.91 1.86
C GLY A 214 18.50 -38.86 2.77
N ARG A 215 19.70 -38.62 2.22
CA ARG A 215 20.94 -38.46 3.00
C ARG A 215 21.03 -37.11 3.72
N ILE A 216 20.33 -36.10 3.20
CA ILE A 216 20.14 -34.81 3.87
C ILE A 216 18.64 -34.61 4.10
N LEU A 217 18.24 -34.49 5.36
CA LEU A 217 16.87 -34.17 5.71
C LEU A 217 16.63 -32.66 5.53
N ARG A 218 15.64 -32.32 4.71
CA ARG A 218 15.21 -30.93 4.52
C ARG A 218 14.31 -30.52 5.70
N PRO A 219 14.68 -29.51 6.51
CA PRO A 219 13.87 -29.08 7.64
C PRO A 219 12.57 -28.43 7.16
N ILE A 220 11.54 -28.48 8.02
CA ILE A 220 10.24 -27.83 7.75
C ILE A 220 10.18 -26.38 8.22
N ALA A 221 11.21 -25.89 8.92
CA ALA A 221 11.26 -24.54 9.49
C ALA A 221 12.48 -23.77 9.01
N CYS A 222 12.32 -22.46 8.84
CA CYS A 222 13.40 -21.54 8.49
C CYS A 222 14.39 -21.35 9.64
N GLU A 223 15.70 -21.40 9.37
CA GLU A 223 16.73 -21.16 10.39
C GLU A 223 16.78 -19.72 10.90
N SER A 224 16.35 -18.75 10.08
CA SER A 224 16.44 -17.32 10.43
C SER A 224 15.20 -16.79 11.16
N CYS A 225 14.00 -17.17 10.73
CA CYS A 225 12.76 -16.65 11.29
C CYS A 225 11.86 -17.73 11.90
N TYR A 226 12.28 -19.00 11.88
CA TYR A 226 11.58 -20.14 12.46
C TYR A 226 10.16 -20.39 11.92
N SER A 227 9.77 -19.73 10.82
CA SER A 227 8.49 -19.99 10.17
C SER A 227 8.46 -21.39 9.56
N VAL A 228 7.41 -22.16 9.86
CA VAL A 228 7.17 -23.47 9.25
C VAL A 228 6.63 -23.30 7.84
N GLY A 229 7.21 -24.03 6.88
CA GLY A 229 6.84 -23.98 5.47
C GLY A 229 7.98 -24.38 4.53
N GLY A 230 7.85 -24.03 3.25
CA GLY A 230 8.87 -24.33 2.26
C GLY A 230 10.17 -23.56 2.51
N VAL A 231 11.29 -24.28 2.70
CA VAL A 231 12.64 -23.70 2.85
C VAL A 231 13.52 -23.96 1.64
N HIS A 232 14.35 -23.01 1.26
CA HIS A 232 15.34 -23.13 0.19
C HIS A 232 16.72 -23.35 0.81
N GLY A 233 17.53 -24.22 0.19
CA GLY A 233 18.95 -24.32 0.53
C GLY A 233 19.69 -23.11 -0.01
N HIS A 234 20.07 -22.20 0.87
CA HIS A 234 20.89 -21.05 0.56
C HIS A 234 22.38 -21.42 0.65
N HIS A 235 23.13 -21.21 -0.43
CA HIS A 235 24.58 -21.41 -0.47
C HIS A 235 25.30 -20.10 -0.14
N ASP A 236 25.92 -20.02 1.05
CA ASP A 236 26.85 -18.94 1.41
C ASP A 236 28.14 -19.02 0.56
N ASP A 237 28.59 -20.25 0.27
CA ASP A 237 29.70 -20.56 -0.62
C ASP A 237 29.31 -21.74 -1.53
N TYR A 238 29.15 -21.48 -2.82
CA TYR A 238 28.79 -22.49 -3.80
C TYR A 238 29.91 -23.53 -4.05
N ALA A 239 31.15 -23.28 -3.61
CA ALA A 239 32.19 -24.30 -3.59
C ALA A 239 31.99 -25.36 -2.49
N LYS A 240 31.09 -25.10 -1.53
CA LYS A 240 30.69 -26.02 -0.46
C LYS A 240 29.23 -26.46 -0.67
N PRO A 241 28.97 -27.36 -1.63
CA PRO A 241 27.64 -27.58 -2.17
C PRO A 241 26.60 -28.13 -1.19
N LEU A 242 27.04 -28.81 -0.12
CA LEU A 242 26.18 -29.37 0.92
C LEU A 242 26.10 -28.50 2.18
N SER A 243 26.94 -27.46 2.28
CA SER A 243 26.89 -26.48 3.37
C SER A 243 25.87 -25.40 3.02
N VAL A 244 24.62 -25.64 3.38
CA VAL A 244 23.52 -24.71 3.12
C VAL A 244 22.78 -24.31 4.38
N ARG A 245 22.27 -23.07 4.37
CA ARG A 245 21.26 -22.62 5.34
C ARG A 245 19.88 -22.84 4.78
N TRP A 246 18.98 -23.40 5.57
CA TRP A 246 17.59 -23.61 5.18
C TRP A 246 16.74 -22.37 5.51
N LEU A 247 16.50 -21.55 4.51
CA LEU A 247 15.81 -20.26 4.66
C LEU A 247 14.47 -20.26 3.92
N CYS A 248 13.44 -19.65 4.51
CA CYS A 248 12.20 -19.37 3.76
C CYS A 248 12.50 -18.42 2.58
N PRO A 249 11.65 -18.37 1.54
CA PRO A 249 11.90 -17.55 0.35
C PRO A 249 12.14 -16.07 0.66
N GLN A 250 11.48 -15.55 1.70
CA GLN A 250 11.64 -14.17 2.13
C GLN A 250 13.01 -13.92 2.78
N CYS A 251 13.41 -14.74 3.75
CA CYS A 251 14.72 -14.65 4.39
C CYS A 251 15.86 -14.86 3.37
N HIS A 252 15.68 -15.77 2.42
CA HIS A 252 16.66 -16.01 1.36
C HIS A 252 16.86 -14.77 0.47
N LYS A 253 15.78 -14.14 0.01
CA LYS A 253 15.86 -12.88 -0.77
C LYS A 253 16.47 -11.74 0.04
N ASN A 254 16.07 -11.59 1.30
CA ASN A 254 16.60 -10.57 2.20
C ASN A 254 18.10 -10.73 2.41
N TRP A 255 18.57 -11.97 2.58
CA TRP A 255 19.99 -12.26 2.72
C TRP A 255 20.78 -11.80 1.49
N HIS A 256 20.31 -12.13 0.27
CA HIS A 256 20.97 -11.68 -0.96
C HIS A 256 20.94 -10.17 -1.16
N ARG A 257 19.88 -9.50 -0.69
CA ARG A 257 19.80 -8.04 -0.73
C ARG A 257 20.82 -7.37 0.19
N LEU A 258 21.11 -7.97 1.35
CA LEU A 258 22.04 -7.43 2.34
C LEU A 258 23.50 -7.78 2.05
N ASN A 259 23.77 -9.01 1.60
CA ASN A 259 25.13 -9.55 1.48
C ASN A 259 25.58 -9.75 0.03
N GLY A 260 24.69 -9.55 -0.95
CA GLY A 260 24.97 -9.87 -2.35
C GLY A 260 24.86 -11.36 -2.67
N PRO A 261 25.41 -11.82 -3.81
CA PRO A 261 25.44 -13.24 -4.15
C PRO A 261 26.42 -14.03 -3.26
N GLY A 262 26.19 -15.33 -3.08
CA GLY A 262 27.09 -16.20 -2.32
C GLY A 262 28.48 -16.32 -2.98
N ILE A 263 29.50 -16.64 -2.18
CA ILE A 263 30.88 -16.80 -2.64
C ILE A 263 30.95 -17.97 -3.64
N ASN A 264 31.87 -17.89 -4.60
CA ASN A 264 32.00 -18.85 -5.71
C ASN A 264 30.71 -19.03 -6.51
N GLY A 265 29.84 -18.03 -6.39
CA GLY A 265 28.59 -17.90 -7.12
C GLY A 265 28.37 -16.48 -7.59
#